data_AF-A0AAW2WXY1-F1
#
_entry.id   AF-A0AAW2WXY1-F1
#
_cell.length_a   1.000
_cell.length_b   1.000
_cell.length_c   1.000
_cell.angle_alpha   90.00
_cell.angle_beta   90.00
_cell.angle_gamma   90.00
#
_symmetry.space_group_name_H-M   'P 1'
#
loop_
_entity.id
_entity.type
_entity.pdbx_description
1 polymer ?
#
loop_
_entity_poly.entity_id
_entity_poly.type
_entity_poly.pdbx_seq_one_letter_code
_entity_poly.pdbx_strand_id
1 'polypeptide(L)'
;MGEPWFADFANFLAGKVIPSHLSYQQRKRFFSDIKYYLWDEPYLYKQCGNGMVRRCVSEEEIQSILGFCHDREVGGQHGGAKTAAKVLQCGFYWPSLFKDAHKVQQQFSRVGFTLDKPKDSP
;
A
#
# COMPACT_ATOMS: atom_id res chain seq x y z
N MET A 1 -7.95 -0.20 -17.10
CA MET A 1 -7.04 -0.34 -15.94
C MET A 1 -5.81 0.49 -16.22
N GLY A 2 -5.34 1.26 -15.25
CA GLY A 2 -4.06 1.95 -15.38
C GLY A 2 -2.92 0.98 -15.06
N GLU A 3 -1.74 1.24 -15.59
CA GLU A 3 -0.54 0.49 -15.20
C GLU A 3 -0.24 0.73 -13.71
N PRO A 4 0.27 -0.28 -12.97
CA PRO A 4 0.66 -0.11 -11.58
C PRO A 4 1.67 1.03 -11.41
N TRP A 5 1.65 1.74 -10.28
CA TRP A 5 2.60 2.85 -10.00
C TRP A 5 4.08 2.48 -10.14
N PHE A 6 4.39 1.19 -10.06
CA PHE A 6 5.75 0.64 -10.15
C PHE A 6 6.08 0.01 -11.51
N ALA A 7 5.21 0.11 -12.52
CA ALA A 7 5.39 -0.54 -13.82
C ALA A 7 6.74 -0.22 -14.47
N ASP A 8 7.15 1.04 -14.45
CA ASP A 8 8.45 1.47 -14.98
C ASP A 8 9.64 0.80 -14.26
N PHE A 9 9.54 0.59 -12.95
CA PHE A 9 10.58 -0.11 -12.19
C PHE A 9 10.64 -1.59 -12.57
N ALA A 10 9.48 -2.26 -12.68
CA ALA A 10 9.39 -3.65 -13.10
C ALA A 10 9.95 -3.84 -14.52
N ASN A 11 9.51 -3.02 -15.48
CA ASN A 11 9.96 -3.06 -16.88
C ASN A 11 11.47 -2.84 -17.01
N PHE A 12 12.03 -1.90 -16.26
CA PHE A 12 13.48 -1.69 -16.26
C PHE A 12 14.24 -2.86 -15.64
N LEU A 13 13.77 -3.41 -14.52
CA LEU A 13 14.48 -4.51 -13.87
C LEU A 13 14.43 -5.80 -14.70
N ALA A 14 13.26 -6.12 -15.26
CA ALA A 14 13.02 -7.30 -16.10
C ALA A 14 13.70 -7.20 -17.47
N GLY A 15 13.59 -6.06 -18.16
CA GLY A 15 13.98 -5.92 -19.57
C GLY A 15 14.88 -4.75 -19.90
N LYS A 16 15.36 -3.98 -18.91
CA LYS A 16 16.17 -2.76 -19.10
C LYS A 16 15.49 -1.67 -19.94
N VAL A 17 14.15 -1.68 -19.98
CA VAL A 17 13.35 -0.65 -20.65
C VAL A 17 13.45 0.65 -19.85
N ILE A 18 13.98 1.71 -20.47
CA ILE A 18 14.08 3.04 -19.85
C ILE A 18 12.83 3.84 -20.23
N PRO A 19 12.06 4.36 -19.26
CA PRO A 19 10.86 5.11 -19.58
C PRO A 19 11.22 6.44 -20.29
N SER A 20 10.72 6.62 -21.50
CA SER A 20 11.04 7.75 -22.37
C SER A 20 10.38 9.06 -21.94
N HIS A 21 9.30 8.98 -21.16
CA HIS A 21 8.51 10.12 -20.72
C HIS A 21 9.11 10.87 -19.52
N LEU A 22 10.21 10.37 -18.93
CA LEU A 22 10.84 10.99 -17.76
C LEU A 22 11.68 12.22 -18.14
N SER A 23 11.44 13.34 -17.46
CA SER A 23 12.38 14.47 -17.46
C SER A 23 13.76 14.08 -16.90
N TYR A 24 14.78 14.90 -17.13
CA TYR A 24 16.13 14.68 -16.60
C TYR A 24 16.14 14.47 -15.07
N GLN A 25 15.38 15.29 -14.33
CA GLN A 25 15.29 15.20 -12.87
C GLN A 25 14.59 13.91 -12.43
N GLN A 26 13.48 13.55 -13.07
CA GLN A 26 12.78 12.30 -12.79
C GLN A 26 13.65 11.09 -13.11
N ARG A 27 14.41 11.11 -14.21
CA ARG A 27 15.32 10.03 -14.59
C ARG A 27 16.45 9.85 -13.57
N LYS A 28 17.02 10.95 -13.06
CA LYS A 28 18.00 10.89 -11.95
C LYS A 28 17.39 10.23 -10.70
N ARG A 29 16.18 10.63 -10.33
CA ARG A 29 15.46 10.04 -9.20
C ARG A 29 15.15 8.56 -9.43
N PHE A 30 14.69 8.19 -10.62
CA PHE A 30 14.41 6.82 -11.02
C PHE A 30 15.60 5.90 -10.77
N PHE A 31 16.80 6.26 -11.25
CA PHE A 31 18.01 5.46 -11.04
C PHE A 31 18.54 5.50 -9.60
N SER A 32 18.17 6.50 -8.81
CA SER A 32 18.44 6.51 -7.38
C SER A 32 17.52 5.51 -6.65
N ASP A 33 16.24 5.53 -6.99
CA ASP A 33 15.21 4.72 -6.32
C ASP A 33 15.30 3.24 -6.71
N ILE A 34 15.60 2.92 -7.98
CA ILE A 34 15.63 1.53 -8.51
C ILE A 34 16.57 0.61 -7.75
N LYS A 35 17.62 1.15 -7.12
CA LYS A 35 18.61 0.39 -6.34
C LYS A 35 18.00 -0.34 -5.14
N TYR A 36 16.83 0.10 -4.70
CA TYR A 36 16.09 -0.49 -3.58
C TYR A 36 14.98 -1.42 -4.03
N TYR A 37 14.91 -1.77 -5.32
CA TYR A 37 13.88 -2.65 -5.87
C TYR A 37 14.49 -3.91 -6.47
N LEU A 38 13.75 -5.01 -6.34
CA LEU A 38 14.10 -6.33 -6.84
C LEU A 38 12.92 -6.86 -7.65
N TRP A 39 13.20 -7.36 -8.85
CA TRP A 39 12.21 -8.03 -9.69
C TRP A 39 12.37 -9.54 -9.51
N ASP A 40 11.28 -10.18 -9.09
CA ASP A 40 11.16 -11.64 -8.98
C ASP A 40 9.77 -12.01 -9.50
N GLU A 41 9.73 -12.43 -10.76
CA GLU A 41 8.51 -12.55 -11.56
C GLU A 41 7.42 -13.36 -10.82
N PRO A 42 6.16 -12.88 -10.76
CA PRO A 42 5.60 -11.66 -11.38
C PRO A 42 5.61 -10.41 -10.48
N TYR A 43 6.40 -10.42 -9.40
CA TYR A 43 6.32 -9.44 -8.33
C TYR A 43 7.54 -8.52 -8.29
N LEU A 44 7.26 -7.26 -7.96
CA LEU A 44 8.28 -6.32 -7.57
C LEU A 44 8.36 -6.28 -6.05
N TYR A 45 9.58 -6.28 -5.53
CA TYR A 45 9.86 -6.14 -4.11
C TYR A 45 10.68 -4.88 -3.86
N LYS A 46 10.45 -4.24 -2.72
CA LYS A 46 11.20 -3.09 -2.22
C LYS A 46 11.98 -3.47 -0.98
N GLN A 47 13.28 -3.18 -0.97
CA GLN A 47 14.08 -3.14 0.24
C GLN A 47 13.80 -1.84 1.00
N CYS A 48 13.36 -1.97 2.25
CA CYS A 48 13.09 -0.85 3.14
C CYS A 48 14.31 -0.49 3.99
N GLY A 49 14.33 0.71 4.56
CA GLY A 49 15.46 1.18 5.38
C GLY A 49 15.73 0.35 6.64
N ASN A 50 14.77 -0.49 7.06
CA ASN A 50 14.93 -1.45 8.14
C ASN A 50 15.46 -2.82 7.66
N GLY A 51 15.99 -2.92 6.43
CA GLY A 51 16.51 -4.15 5.84
C GLY A 51 15.43 -5.15 5.39
N MET A 52 14.17 -4.95 5.76
CA MET A 52 13.08 -5.84 5.35
C MET A 52 12.72 -5.63 3.88
N VAL A 53 12.47 -6.73 3.20
CA VAL A 53 11.98 -6.76 1.82
C VAL A 53 10.45 -6.89 1.84
N ARG A 54 9.76 -6.06 1.04
CA ARG A 54 8.30 -6.02 0.98
C ARG A 54 7.80 -6.03 -0.47
N ARG A 55 6.78 -6.83 -0.77
CA ARG A 55 6.14 -6.86 -2.09
C ARG A 55 5.43 -5.54 -2.36
N CYS A 56 5.68 -4.96 -3.52
CA CYS A 56 4.96 -3.82 -4.05
C CYS A 56 3.54 -4.24 -4.44
N VAL A 57 2.57 -3.43 -4.02
CA VAL A 57 1.15 -3.70 -4.21
C VAL A 57 0.61 -2.78 -5.30
N SER A 58 -0.17 -3.34 -6.23
CA SER A 58 -0.86 -2.57 -7.27
C SER A 58 -2.11 -1.89 -6.71
N GLU A 59 -2.56 -0.82 -7.35
CA GLU A 59 -3.75 -0.06 -6.95
C GLU A 59 -5.00 -0.93 -6.80
N GLU A 60 -5.12 -1.98 -7.63
CA GLU A 60 -6.25 -2.92 -7.66
C GLU A 60 -6.30 -3.81 -6.41
N GLU A 61 -5.14 -4.13 -5.83
CA GLU A 61 -5.03 -4.98 -4.64
C GLU A 61 -5.19 -4.19 -3.33
N ILE A 62 -4.96 -2.87 -3.35
CA ILE A 62 -4.87 -2.03 -2.14
C ILE A 62 -6.11 -2.18 -1.25
N GLN A 63 -7.32 -2.09 -1.81
CA GLN A 63 -8.56 -2.14 -1.02
C GLN A 63 -8.76 -3.50 -0.35
N SER A 64 -8.43 -4.60 -1.05
CA SER A 64 -8.54 -5.95 -0.48
C SER A 64 -7.55 -6.15 0.66
N ILE A 65 -6.29 -5.72 0.48
CA ILE A 65 -5.25 -5.82 1.51
C ILE A 65 -5.58 -4.95 2.72
N LEU A 66 -6.03 -3.71 2.51
CA LEU A 66 -6.46 -2.83 3.60
C LEU A 66 -7.66 -3.43 4.35
N GLY A 67 -8.66 -3.97 3.65
CA GLY A 67 -9.82 -4.62 4.25
C GLY A 67 -9.43 -5.84 5.10
N PHE A 68 -8.49 -6.66 4.64
CA PHE A 68 -7.95 -7.80 5.39
C PHE A 68 -7.15 -7.37 6.64
N CYS A 69 -6.37 -6.30 6.52
CA CYS A 69 -5.55 -5.80 7.62
C CYS A 69 -6.32 -4.93 8.62
N HIS A 70 -7.52 -4.47 8.25
CA HIS A 70 -8.32 -3.60 9.09
C HIS A 70 -8.90 -4.37 10.28
N ASP A 71 -8.44 -3.99 11.47
CA ASP A 71 -8.97 -4.51 12.73
C ASP A 71 -10.23 -3.72 13.12
N ARG A 72 -11.40 -4.36 12.95
CA ARG A 72 -12.71 -3.75 13.22
C ARG A 72 -12.93 -3.48 14.71
N GLU A 73 -12.23 -4.18 15.60
CA GLU A 73 -12.46 -4.10 17.05
C GLU A 73 -11.80 -2.86 17.68
N VAL A 74 -10.88 -2.19 16.98
CA VAL A 74 -10.12 -1.06 17.51
C VAL A 74 -10.39 0.23 16.72
N GLY A 75 -11.65 0.65 16.74
CA GLY A 75 -12.16 1.88 16.13
C GLY A 75 -11.70 3.19 16.80
N GLY A 76 -10.40 3.38 17.02
CA GLY A 76 -9.82 4.57 17.64
C GLY A 76 -9.00 5.44 16.67
N GLN A 77 -8.51 6.59 17.16
CA GLN A 77 -7.65 7.52 16.40
C GLN A 77 -6.42 6.84 15.75
N HIS A 78 -5.99 5.71 16.31
CA HIS A 78 -4.82 4.94 15.87
C HIS A 78 -5.12 3.84 14.84
N GLY A 79 -6.38 3.63 14.44
CA GLY A 79 -6.76 2.51 13.57
C GLY A 79 -6.06 2.51 12.21
N GLY A 80 -5.88 3.69 11.59
CA GLY A 80 -5.12 3.84 10.34
C GLY A 80 -3.63 3.47 10.49
N ALA A 81 -2.98 3.95 11.56
CA ALA A 81 -1.58 3.64 11.83
C ALA A 81 -1.36 2.15 12.14
N LYS A 82 -2.27 1.53 12.90
CA LYS A 82 -2.25 0.08 13.17
C LYS A 82 -2.44 -0.74 11.90
N THR A 83 -3.38 -0.36 11.04
CA THR A 83 -3.61 -1.01 9.74
C THR A 83 -2.35 -0.93 8.88
N ALA A 84 -1.74 0.26 8.76
CA ALA A 84 -0.49 0.43 8.02
C ALA A 84 0.66 -0.43 8.59
N ALA A 85 0.78 -0.49 9.92
CA ALA A 85 1.77 -1.36 10.56
C ALA A 85 1.54 -2.84 10.24
N LYS A 86 0.29 -3.32 10.27
CA LYS A 86 -0.06 -4.70 9.94
C LYS A 86 0.23 -5.02 8.47
N VAL A 87 -0.08 -4.11 7.54
CA VAL A 87 0.29 -4.24 6.12
C VAL A 87 1.82 -4.39 5.96
N LEU A 88 2.61 -3.58 6.66
CA LEU A 88 4.07 -3.67 6.63
C LEU A 88 4.60 -4.96 7.27
N GLN A 89 3.92 -5.50 8.28
CA GLN A 89 4.23 -6.80 8.90
C GLN A 89 3.89 -7.98 7.99
N CYS A 90 2.81 -7.88 7.22
CA CYS A 90 2.44 -8.83 6.17
C CYS A 90 3.36 -8.77 4.94
N GLY A 91 4.36 -7.90 4.93
CA GLY A 91 5.36 -7.83 3.86
C GLY A 91 4.88 -7.05 2.63
N PHE A 92 3.91 -6.15 2.76
CA PHE A 92 3.39 -5.35 1.64
C PHE A 92 3.84 -3.88 1.71
N TYR A 93 3.93 -3.23 0.54
CA TYR A 93 4.33 -1.83 0.43
C TYR A 93 3.70 -1.12 -0.78
N TRP A 94 3.32 0.14 -0.58
CA TRP A 94 3.09 1.13 -1.63
C TRP A 94 3.33 2.56 -1.08
N PRO A 95 3.65 3.56 -1.92
CA PRO A 95 4.09 4.88 -1.46
C PRO A 95 3.05 5.63 -0.59
N SER A 96 1.76 5.45 -0.86
CA SER A 96 0.66 6.12 -0.17
C SER A 96 0.05 5.33 0.99
N LEU A 97 0.70 4.23 1.44
CA LEU A 97 0.17 3.31 2.46
C LEU A 97 -0.48 4.00 3.65
N PHE A 98 0.24 4.88 4.34
CA PHE A 98 -0.28 5.55 5.53
C PHE A 98 -1.51 6.42 5.20
N LYS A 99 -1.47 7.15 4.08
CA LYS A 99 -2.58 8.00 3.63
C LYS A 99 -3.83 7.16 3.35
N ASP A 100 -3.67 6.02 2.68
CA ASP A 100 -4.81 5.18 2.30
C ASP A 100 -5.37 4.40 3.51
N ALA A 101 -4.52 3.92 4.41
CA ALA A 101 -4.95 3.32 5.67
C ALA A 101 -5.76 4.30 6.54
N HIS A 102 -5.36 5.58 6.59
CA HIS A 102 -6.11 6.61 7.30
C HIS A 102 -7.47 6.92 6.66
N LYS A 103 -7.58 6.93 5.33
CA LYS A 103 -8.87 7.13 4.64
C LYS A 103 -9.85 6.01 4.95
N VAL A 104 -9.37 4.76 4.91
CA VAL A 104 -10.20 3.58 5.19
C VAL A 104 -10.75 3.63 6.62
N GLN A 105 -9.94 4.03 7.60
CA GLN A 105 -10.42 4.27 8.97
C GLN A 105 -11.60 5.27 9.04
N GLN A 106 -11.50 6.39 8.31
CA GLN A 106 -12.53 7.44 8.32
C GLN A 106 -13.83 7.01 7.60
N GLN A 107 -13.73 6.11 6.62
CA GLN A 107 -14.90 5.57 5.93
C GLN A 107 -15.66 4.58 6.82
N PHE A 108 -14.96 3.70 7.54
CA PHE A 108 -15.60 2.74 8.45
C PHE A 108 -16.17 3.39 9.71
N SER A 109 -15.54 4.44 10.26
CA SER A 109 -16.10 5.18 11.39
C SER A 109 -17.38 5.96 11.06
N ARG A 110 -17.66 6.23 9.79
CA ARG A 110 -18.95 6.81 9.34
C ARG A 110 -20.06 5.78 9.22
N VAL A 111 -19.73 4.51 8.96
CA VAL A 111 -20.71 3.43 8.80
C VAL A 111 -21.12 2.82 10.16
N GLY A 112 -20.25 2.89 11.18
CA GLY A 112 -20.49 2.34 12.52
C GLY A 112 -21.47 3.08 13.45
N PHE A 113 -22.22 4.08 12.96
CA PHE A 113 -23.17 4.85 13.78
C PHE A 113 -24.64 4.43 13.66
N THR A 114 -24.99 3.41 12.85
CA THR A 114 -26.41 3.06 12.60
C THR A 114 -26.88 1.68 13.03
N LEU A 115 -26.04 0.83 13.62
CA LEU A 115 -26.51 -0.47 14.15
C LEU A 115 -25.87 -0.72 15.52
N ASP A 116 -26.59 -0.31 16.57
CA ASP A 116 -26.91 -1.17 17.73
C ASP A 116 -27.52 -0.35 18.87
N LYS A 117 -28.84 -0.45 19.03
CA LYS A 117 -29.43 -0.64 20.36
C LYS A 117 -30.37 -1.83 20.27
N PRO A 118 -30.05 -2.98 20.89
CA PRO A 118 -31.05 -4.00 21.14
C PRO A 118 -32.13 -3.40 22.05
N LYS A 119 -33.38 -3.52 21.62
CA LYS A 119 -34.55 -3.30 22.48
C LYS A 119 -34.70 -4.53 23.36
N ASP A 120 -34.08 -4.53 24.52
CA ASP A 120 -34.47 -5.44 25.58
C ASP A 120 -35.59 -4.77 26.40
N SER A 121 -36.80 -5.30 26.26
CA SER A 121 -37.92 -5.15 27.21
C SER A 121 -38.15 -6.50 27.86
N PRO A 122 -38.34 -6.52 29.19
CA PRO A 122 -39.70 -6.68 29.69
C PRO A 122 -40.27 -5.40 30.29
#